data_AF-D1PHS4-F1
#
_entry.id   AF-D1PHS4-F1
#
_cell.length_a   1.000
_cell.length_b   1.000
_cell.length_c   1.000
_cell.angle_alpha   90.00
_cell.angle_beta   90.00
_cell.angle_gamma   90.00
#
_symmetry.space_group_name_H-M   'P 1'
#
loop_
_entity.id
_entity.type
_entity.pdbx_description
1 polymer ?
#
loop_
_entity_poly.entity_id
_entity_poly.type
_entity_poly.pdbx_seq_one_letter_code
_entity_poly.pdbx_strand_id
1 'polypeptide(L)' 'RWDEIMRIASTQVVVTAKVETVDGQVISIRQSTEAESKLSAIYDLLYINPKPLGKRKSMLHPNHTSKNLDIGNQGVT' A
#
# COMPACT_ATOMS: atom_id res chain seq x y z
N ARG A 1 -15.85 26.96 -13.72
CA ARG A 1 -15.38 26.72 -12.31
C ARG A 1 -15.17 25.23 -12.05
N TRP A 2 -16.09 24.36 -12.47
CA TRP A 2 -15.93 22.90 -12.38
C TRP A 2 -14.81 22.35 -13.28
N ASP A 3 -14.70 22.88 -14.51
CA ASP A 3 -13.70 22.41 -15.48
C ASP A 3 -12.26 22.57 -14.99
N GLU A 4 -12.00 23.61 -14.20
CA GLU A 4 -10.67 23.86 -13.62
C GLU A 4 -10.33 22.87 -12.50
N ILE A 5 -11.33 22.47 -11.70
CA ILE A 5 -11.17 21.42 -10.69
C ILE A 5 -10.86 20.09 -11.37
N MET A 6 -11.60 19.77 -12.43
CA MET A 6 -11.37 18.56 -13.23
C MET A 6 -9.99 18.60 -13.90
N ARG A 7 -9.56 19.75 -14.45
CA ARG A 7 -8.22 19.93 -15.02
C ARG A 7 -7.12 19.64 -14.00
N ILE A 8 -7.22 20.19 -12.79
CA ILE A 8 -6.24 19.96 -11.71
C ILE A 8 -6.20 18.47 -11.33
N ALA A 9 -7.37 17.87 -11.08
CA ALA A 9 -7.47 16.46 -10.71
C ALA A 9 -6.90 15.52 -11.79
N SER A 10 -7.14 15.82 -13.07
CA SER A 10 -6.63 15.01 -14.20
C SER A 10 -5.14 15.15 -14.46
N THR A 11 -4.48 16.20 -13.94
CA THR A 11 -3.02 16.41 -14.08
C THR A 11 -2.20 15.76 -12.96
N GLN A 12 -2.84 15.01 -12.06
CA GLN A 12 -2.11 14.30 -11.02
C GLN A 12 -1.24 13.20 -11.62
N VAL A 13 0.06 13.24 -11.32
CA VAL A 13 0.99 12.17 -11.64
C VAL A 13 1.59 11.69 -10.33
N VAL A 14 1.43 10.41 -10.02
CA VAL A 14 1.99 9.80 -8.82
C VAL A 14 3.16 8.93 -9.23
N VAL A 15 4.36 9.29 -8.79
CA VAL A 15 5.55 8.46 -9.00
C VAL A 15 5.79 7.67 -7.73
N THR A 16 5.77 6.34 -7.85
CA THR A 16 6.08 5.43 -6.74
C THR A 16 7.38 4.71 -7.06
N ALA A 17 8.43 5.02 -6.32
CA ALA A 17 9.68 4.28 -6.36
C ALA A 17 9.66 3.21 -5.26
N LYS A 18 10.01 1.97 -5.61
CA LYS A 18 10.21 0.88 -4.66
C LYS A 18 11.69 0.51 -4.69
N VAL A 19 12.33 0.53 -3.54
CA VAL A 19 13.72 0.13 -3.39
C VAL A 19 13.76 -1.00 -2.38
N GLU A 20 14.33 -2.13 -2.80
CA GLU A 20 14.61 -3.27 -1.92
C GLU A 20 16.00 -3.07 -1.32
N THR A 21 16.06 -3.06 0.01
CA THR A 21 17.31 -2.91 0.76
C THR A 21 17.97 -4.28 0.91
N VAL A 22 19.29 -4.32 1.11
CA VAL A 22 20.08 -5.56 1.31
C VAL A 22 19.55 -6.46 2.43
N ASP A 23 18.85 -5.89 3.43
CA ASP A 23 18.23 -6.62 4.54
C ASP A 23 16.81 -7.14 4.23
N GLY A 24 16.38 -7.10 2.95
CA GLY A 24 15.04 -7.54 2.52
C GLY A 24 13.90 -6.57 2.85
N GLN A 25 14.19 -5.39 3.39
CA GLN A 25 13.20 -4.35 3.65
C GLN A 25 12.90 -3.54 2.38
N VAL A 26 11.61 -3.46 2.03
CA VAL A 26 11.14 -2.68 0.88
C VAL A 26 10.74 -1.28 1.33
N ILE A 27 11.52 -0.29 0.93
CA ILE A 27 11.20 1.12 1.13
C ILE A 27 10.41 1.59 -0.10
N SER A 28 9.23 2.16 0.14
CA SER A 28 8.42 2.78 -0.92
C SER A 28 8.39 4.29 -0.71
N ILE A 29 8.92 5.02 -1.69
CA ILE A 29 8.90 6.49 -1.70
C ILE A 29 7.85 6.90 -2.72
N ARG A 30 6.82 7.60 -2.23
CA ARG A 30 5.82 8.24 -3.08
C ARG A 30 6.16 9.72 -3.17
N GLN A 31 6.45 10.20 -4.37
CA GLN A 31 6.52 11.63 -4.65
C GLN A 31 5.25 12.07 -5.38
N SER A 32 4.62 13.08 -4.82
CA SER A 32 3.39 13.69 -5.29
C SER A 32 3.72 14.92 -6.12
N THR A 33 3.07 15.10 -7.27
CA THR A 33 3.16 16.36 -8.02
C THR A 33 2.32 17.47 -7.36
N GLU A 34 2.60 18.72 -7.72
CA GLU A 34 1.92 19.93 -7.22
C GLU A 34 0.38 19.86 -7.31
N ALA A 35 -0.16 19.12 -8.29
CA ALA A 35 -1.58 18.89 -8.46
C ALA A 35 -2.23 18.16 -7.26
N GLU A 36 -1.50 17.27 -6.58
CA GLU A 36 -2.00 16.57 -5.38
C GLU A 36 -2.17 17.54 -4.20
N SER A 37 -1.22 18.46 -4.00
CA SER A 37 -1.31 19.48 -2.94
C SER A 37 -2.48 20.44 -3.17
N LYS A 38 -2.69 20.87 -4.42
CA LYS A 38 -3.84 21.72 -4.80
C LYS A 38 -5.17 21.00 -4.61
N LEU A 39 -5.22 19.71 -4.92
CA LEU A 39 -6.41 18.89 -4.75
C LEU A 39 -6.74 18.66 -3.26
N SER A 40 -5.72 18.44 -2.42
CA SER A 40 -5.91 18.35 -0.96
C SER A 40 -6.52 19.63 -0.40
N ALA A 41 -6.00 20.80 -0.80
CA ALA A 41 -6.56 22.09 -0.35
C ALA A 41 -8.03 22.27 -0.78
N ILE A 42 -8.40 21.77 -1.96
CA ILE A 42 -9.81 21.77 -2.42
C ILE A 42 -10.66 20.85 -1.54
N TYR A 43 -10.18 19.65 -1.20
CA TYR A 43 -10.92 18.73 -0.33
C TYR A 43 -11.10 19.29 1.08
N ASP A 44 -10.07 19.94 1.64
CA ASP A 44 -10.13 20.57 2.96
C ASP A 44 -11.16 21.71 2.99
N LEU A 45 -11.17 22.56 1.95
CA LEU A 45 -12.14 23.65 1.80
C LEU A 45 -13.58 23.15 1.66
N LEU A 46 -13.77 21.99 1.05
CA LEU A 46 -15.09 21.39 0.81
C LEU A 46 -15.53 20.44 1.95
N TYR A 47 -14.71 20.26 2.98
CA TYR A 47 -14.94 19.28 4.06
C TYR A 47 -15.18 17.86 3.53
N ILE A 48 -14.52 17.50 2.42
CA ILE A 48 -14.62 16.18 1.80
C ILE A 48 -13.48 15.33 2.33
N ASN A 49 -13.78 14.10 2.77
CA ASN A 49 -12.74 13.15 3.14
C ASN A 49 -11.96 12.70 1.88
N PRO A 50 -10.66 13.05 1.74
CA PRO A 50 -9.88 12.67 0.56
C PRO A 50 -9.62 11.16 0.48
N LYS A 51 -9.82 10.42 1.58
CA LYS A 51 -9.65 8.98 1.66
C LYS A 51 -10.96 8.32 2.11
N PRO A 52 -11.95 8.19 1.20
CA PRO A 52 -13.27 7.67 1.54
C PRO A 52 -13.22 6.20 1.97
N LEU A 53 -12.22 5.44 1.48
CA LEU A 53 -12.00 4.05 1.84
C LEU A 53 -10.90 3.96 2.91
N GLY A 54 -11.31 3.77 4.16
CA GLY A 54 -10.40 3.46 5.26
C GLY A 54 -9.60 2.18 5.00
N LYS A 55 -8.42 2.04 5.63
CA LYS A 55 -7.63 0.80 5.53
C LYS A 55 -8.43 -0.36 6.13
N ARG A 56 -8.78 -1.36 5.33
CA ARG A 56 -9.36 -2.62 5.83
C ARG A 56 -8.22 -3.45 6.44
N LYS A 57 -8.31 -3.77 7.73
CA LYS A 57 -7.35 -4.70 8.35
C LYS A 57 -7.56 -6.08 7.72
N SER A 58 -6.50 -6.64 7.13
CA SER A 58 -6.47 -8.03 6.68
C SER A 58 -5.94 -8.88 7.83
N MET A 59 -6.66 -9.94 8.20
CA MET A 59 -6.21 -10.90 9.19
C MET A 59 -5.59 -12.08 8.45
N LEU A 60 -4.28 -12.28 8.56
CA LEU A 60 -3.66 -13.54 8.12
C LEU A 60 -4.01 -14.62 9.14
N HIS A 61 -4.65 -15.69 8.68
CA HIS A 61 -4.75 -16.91 9.47
C HIS A 61 -3.39 -17.60 9.47
N PRO A 62 -2.84 -17.99 10.65
CA PRO A 62 -1.63 -18.79 10.71
C PRO A 62 -1.85 -20.09 9.93
N ASN A 63 -0.95 -20.40 9.00
CA ASN A 63 -1.00 -21.69 8.31
C ASN A 63 -0.85 -22.81 9.35
N HIS A 64 -1.75 -23.80 9.29
CA HIS A 64 -1.61 -25.02 10.09
C HIS A 64 -0.27 -25.66 9.73
N THR A 65 0.71 -25.60 10.63
CA THR A 65 1.94 -26.38 10.49
C THR A 65 1.54 -27.84 10.57
N SER A 66 1.54 -28.55 9.43
CA SER A 66 1.49 -30.01 9.43
C SER A 66 2.76 -30.48 10.13
N LYS A 67 2.62 -30.96 11.36
CA LYS A 67 3.67 -31.71 12.03
C LYS A 67 3.89 -32.96 11.19
N ASN A 68 4.94 -32.99 10.38
CA ASN A 68 5.43 -34.25 9.81
C ASN A 68 5.87 -35.11 11.01
N LEU A 69 5.06 -36.11 11.34
CA LEU A 69 5.51 -37.25 12.13
C LEU A 69 6.41 -38.06 11.18
N ASP A 70 7.72 -37.88 11.30
CA ASP A 70 8.70 -38.68 10.59
C ASP A 70 8.53 -40.14 11.03
N ILE A 71 7.88 -40.92 10.18
CA ILE A 71 7.87 -42.38 10.23
C ILE A 71 9.13 -42.82 9.51
N GLY A 72 10.12 -43.30 10.26
CA GLY A 72 11.16 -44.14 9.70
C GLY A 72 12.55 -43.84 10.20
N ASN A 73 12.99 -44.61 11.20
CA ASN A 73 14.37 -45.09 11.25
C ASN A 73 14.31 -46.57 11.64
N GLN A 74 14.20 -47.43 10.62
CA GLN A 74 14.69 -48.81 10.74
C GLN A 74 16.21 -48.79 10.53
N GLY A 75 16.96 -49.41 11.44
CA GLY A 75 18.25 -50.01 11.10
C GLY A 75 19.44 -49.75 12.03
N VAL A 76 19.97 -50.88 12.53
CA VAL A 76 21.39 -51.21 12.79
C VAL A 76 22.01 -50.81 14.15
N THR A 77 22.00 -51.73 15.12
CA THR A 77 23.11 -52.64 15.47
C THR A 77 22.60 -53.74 16.40
#